data_AF-A0A1C6H4N6-F1
#
_entry.id   AF-A0A1C6H4N6-F1
#
_cell.length_a   1.000
_cell.length_b   1.000
_cell.length_c   1.000
_cell.angle_alpha   90.00
_cell.angle_beta   90.00
_cell.angle_gamma   90.00
#
_symmetry.space_group_name_H-M   'P 1'
#
loop_
_entity.id
_entity.type
_entity.pdbx_description
1 polymer ?
#
loop_
_entity_poly.entity_id
_entity_poly.type
_entity_poly.pdbx_seq_one_letter_code
_entity_poly.pdbx_strand_id
1 'polypeptide(L)'
;MFFTALAKFLQFILDAIAAVLSFLVSLLPKSPFKWIAGSEFADLLAKINYFVPISDFVAILELWLVSVGMYYLYSIWARWVKVIQ
;
A
#
# COMPACT_ATOMS: atom_id res chain seq x y z
N MET A 1 31.78 -11.61 -10.36
CA MET A 1 31.17 -12.81 -9.74
C MET A 1 30.59 -12.54 -8.35
N PHE A 2 31.32 -11.90 -7.43
CA PHE A 2 30.82 -11.60 -6.08
C PHE A 2 29.56 -10.71 -6.07
N PHE A 3 29.62 -9.55 -6.75
CA PHE A 3 28.48 -8.62 -6.80
C PHE A 3 27.23 -9.21 -7.46
N THR A 4 27.41 -10.10 -8.45
CA THR A 4 26.30 -10.82 -9.09
C THR A 4 25.67 -11.87 -8.17
N ALA A 5 26.47 -12.54 -7.33
CA ALA A 5 25.96 -13.45 -6.31
C ALA A 5 25.19 -12.70 -5.22
N LEU A 6 25.72 -11.56 -4.76
CA LEU A 6 25.06 -10.68 -3.80
C LEU A 6 23.72 -10.15 -4.32
N ALA A 7 23.68 -9.72 -5.59
CA ALA A 7 22.45 -9.23 -6.22
C ALA A 7 21.38 -10.33 -6.33
N LYS A 8 21.75 -11.55 -6.71
CA LYS A 8 20.83 -12.70 -6.75
C LYS A 8 20.30 -13.05 -5.37
N PHE A 9 21.14 -12.97 -4.34
CA PHE A 9 20.74 -13.21 -2.97
C PHE A 9 19.74 -12.15 -2.46
N LEU A 10 19.99 -10.87 -2.75
CA LEU A 10 19.05 -9.78 -2.46
C LEU A 10 17.71 -9.96 -3.18
N GLN A 11 17.74 -10.33 -4.47
CA GLN A 11 16.53 -10.58 -5.26
C GLN A 11 15.72 -11.74 -4.68
N PHE A 12 16.37 -12.83 -4.26
CA PHE A 12 15.71 -13.95 -3.60
C PHE A 12 14.95 -13.53 -2.32
N ILE A 13 15.55 -12.67 -1.50
CA ILE A 13 14.90 -12.14 -0.29
C ILE A 13 13.70 -11.28 -0.67
N LEU A 14 13.83 -10.39 -1.67
CA LEU A 14 12.74 -9.53 -2.12
C LEU A 14 11.57 -10.36 -2.68
N ASP A 15 11.85 -11.38 -3.48
CA ASP A 15 10.84 -12.25 -4.07
C ASP A 15 10.12 -13.07 -2.98
N ALA A 16 10.86 -13.54 -1.97
CA ALA A 16 10.27 -14.23 -0.82
C ALA A 16 9.33 -13.32 -0.02
N ILE A 17 9.75 -12.07 0.23
CA ILE A 17 8.92 -11.06 0.91
C ILE A 17 7.68 -10.75 0.06
N ALA A 18 7.86 -10.53 -1.25
CA ALA A 18 6.77 -10.23 -2.16
C ALA A 18 5.75 -11.37 -2.23
N ALA A 19 6.20 -12.63 -2.23
CA ALA A 19 5.33 -13.80 -2.22
C ALA A 19 4.49 -13.88 -0.95
N VAL A 20 5.10 -13.66 0.23
CA VAL A 20 4.39 -13.65 1.51
C VAL A 20 3.38 -12.50 1.56
N LEU A 21 3.78 -11.29 1.17
CA LEU A 21 2.88 -10.14 1.16
C LEU A 21 1.71 -10.34 0.19
N SER A 22 1.98 -10.86 -1.01
CA SER A 22 0.94 -11.16 -2.00
C SER A 22 -0.05 -12.21 -1.50
N PHE A 23 0.44 -13.22 -0.76
CA PHE A 23 -0.41 -14.21 -0.12
C PHE A 23 -1.27 -13.60 0.99
N LEU A 24 -0.70 -12.76 1.85
CA LEU A 24 -1.47 -12.08 2.90
C LEU A 24 -2.53 -11.13 2.32
N VAL A 25 -2.18 -10.40 1.26
CA VAL A 25 -3.11 -9.51 0.55
C VAL A 25 -4.20 -10.30 -0.17
N SER A 26 -3.91 -11.50 -0.69
CA SER A 26 -4.93 -12.33 -1.35
C SER A 26 -5.94 -12.94 -0.38
N LEU A 27 -5.58 -13.10 0.91
CA LEU A 27 -6.50 -13.50 1.97
C LEU A 27 -7.46 -12.38 2.38
N LEU A 28 -7.06 -11.11 2.17
CA LEU A 28 -7.89 -9.98 2.51
C LEU A 28 -9.06 -9.85 1.51
N PRO A 29 -10.29 -9.60 1.99
CA PRO A 29 -11.40 -9.28 1.09
C PRO A 29 -11.07 -8.01 0.30
N LYS A 30 -11.57 -7.91 -0.94
CA LYS A 30 -11.40 -6.71 -1.80
C LYS A 30 -11.79 -5.39 -1.11
N SER A 31 -12.62 -5.45 -0.07
CA SER A 31 -12.91 -4.33 0.82
C SER A 31 -12.99 -4.84 2.26
N PRO A 32 -12.35 -4.15 3.23
CA PRO A 32 -12.47 -4.48 4.65
C PRO A 32 -13.90 -4.31 5.17
N PHE A 33 -14.76 -3.57 4.46
CA PHE A 33 -16.15 -3.34 4.83
C PHE A 33 -17.12 -4.40 4.28
N LYS A 34 -16.65 -5.38 3.51
CA LYS A 34 -17.51 -6.46 2.97
C LYS A 34 -18.26 -7.23 4.06
N TRP A 35 -17.66 -7.35 5.24
CA TRP A 35 -18.20 -8.11 6.37
C TRP A 35 -19.33 -7.37 7.09
N ILE A 36 -19.42 -6.07 6.85
CA ILE A 36 -20.42 -5.17 7.43
C ILE A 36 -21.54 -4.91 6.40
N ALA A 37 -21.31 -5.23 5.12
CA ALA A 37 -22.31 -5.08 4.06
C ALA A 37 -23.58 -5.87 4.39
N GLY A 38 -24.72 -5.17 4.50
CA GLY A 38 -26.01 -5.74 4.88
C GLY A 38 -26.31 -5.76 6.38
N SER A 39 -25.40 -5.27 7.23
CA SER A 39 -25.69 -5.02 8.65
C SER A 39 -26.39 -3.67 8.85
N GLU A 40 -27.06 -3.52 9.98
CA GLU A 40 -27.63 -2.23 10.42
C GLU A 40 -26.56 -1.13 10.52
N PHE A 41 -25.32 -1.51 10.82
CA PHE A 41 -24.18 -0.60 10.84
C PHE A 41 -23.81 -0.06 9.44
N ALA A 42 -23.96 -0.84 8.37
CA ALA A 42 -23.75 -0.35 7.01
C ALA A 42 -24.79 0.70 6.59
N ASP A 43 -26.05 0.54 7.04
CA ASP A 43 -27.11 1.51 6.76
C ASP A 43 -26.86 2.83 7.51
N LEU A 44 -26.35 2.74 8.73
CA LEU A 44 -25.93 3.89 9.53
C LEU A 44 -24.71 4.59 8.91
N LEU A 45 -23.73 3.82 8.41
CA LEU A 45 -22.57 4.35 7.68
C LEU A 45 -22.98 5.05 6.39
N ALA A 46 -23.97 4.52 5.65
CA ALA A 46 -24.51 5.15 4.45
C ALA A 46 -25.17 6.51 4.75
N LYS A 47 -25.92 6.60 5.86
CA LYS A 47 -26.51 7.85 6.35
C LYS A 47 -25.45 8.88 6.76
N ILE A 48 -24.36 8.44 7.39
CA ILE A 48 -23.22 9.32 7.71
C ILE A 48 -22.50 9.75 6.43
N ASN A 49 -22.32 8.85 5.46
CA ASN A 49 -21.66 9.14 4.19
C ASN A 49 -22.36 10.23 3.37
N TYR A 50 -23.67 10.41 3.52
CA TYR A 50 -24.40 11.52 2.91
C TYR A 50 -23.88 12.90 3.39
N PHE A 51 -23.45 13.01 4.65
CA PHE A 51 -22.93 14.26 5.22
C PHE A 51 -21.40 14.35 5.17
N VAL A 52 -20.73 13.20 5.24
CA VAL A 52 -19.27 13.11 5.34
C VAL A 52 -18.80 11.99 4.43
N PRO A 53 -18.25 12.25 3.24
CA PRO A 53 -17.89 11.20 2.28
C PRO A 53 -16.63 10.44 2.72
N ILE A 54 -16.77 9.49 3.65
CA ILE A 54 -15.66 8.74 4.26
C ILE A 54 -14.89 7.94 3.19
N SER A 55 -15.60 7.38 2.21
CA SER A 55 -14.98 6.66 1.08
C SER A 55 -13.96 7.53 0.35
N ASP A 56 -14.31 8.79 0.12
CA ASP A 56 -13.50 9.71 -0.68
C ASP A 56 -12.29 10.18 0.14
N PHE A 57 -12.47 10.43 1.44
CA PHE A 57 -11.36 10.72 2.34
C PHE A 57 -10.35 9.58 2.40
N VAL A 58 -10.81 8.32 2.49
CA VAL A 58 -9.93 7.15 2.51
C VAL A 58 -9.20 7.00 1.16
N ALA A 59 -9.92 7.12 0.04
CA ALA A 59 -9.31 7.03 -1.29
C ALA A 59 -8.24 8.11 -1.53
N ILE A 60 -8.52 9.35 -1.12
CA ILE A 60 -7.56 10.47 -1.22
C ILE A 60 -6.36 10.22 -0.31
N LEU A 61 -6.58 9.75 0.93
CA LEU A 61 -5.50 9.44 1.87
C LEU A 61 -4.59 8.33 1.33
N GLU A 62 -5.15 7.25 0.80
CA GLU A 62 -4.41 6.16 0.19
C GLU A 62 -3.56 6.66 -1.00
N LEU A 63 -4.15 7.45 -1.89
CA LEU A 63 -3.45 8.03 -3.03
C LEU A 63 -2.28 8.92 -2.58
N TRP A 64 -2.49 9.72 -1.52
CA TRP A 64 -1.47 10.60 -0.97
C TRP A 64 -0.33 9.82 -0.33
N LEU A 65 -0.64 8.77 0.45
CA LEU A 65 0.35 7.89 1.06
C LEU A 65 1.20 7.18 0.00
N VAL A 66 0.58 6.67 -1.07
CA VAL A 66 1.32 6.05 -2.18
C VAL A 66 2.22 7.08 -2.86
N SER A 67 1.72 8.29 -3.11
CA SER A 67 2.50 9.36 -3.76
C SER A 67 3.71 9.77 -2.92
N VAL A 68 3.52 9.98 -1.61
CA VAL A 68 4.59 10.33 -0.67
C VAL A 68 5.58 9.17 -0.51
N GLY A 69 5.10 7.94 -0.37
CA GLY A 69 5.94 6.75 -0.31
C GLY A 69 6.82 6.61 -1.55
N MET A 70 6.24 6.82 -2.74
CA MET A 70 6.96 6.80 -4.00
C MET A 70 8.02 7.92 -4.08
N TYR A 71 7.66 9.14 -3.68
CA TYR A 71 8.63 10.24 -3.56
C TYR A 71 9.82 9.86 -2.68
N TYR A 72 9.58 9.27 -1.50
CA TYR A 72 10.66 8.88 -0.60
C TYR A 72 11.51 7.74 -1.16
N LEU A 73 10.91 6.76 -1.84
CA LEU A 73 11.64 5.70 -2.54
C LEU A 73 12.62 6.28 -3.58
N TYR A 74 12.17 7.22 -4.42
CA TYR A 74 13.05 7.90 -5.37
C TYR A 74 14.08 8.82 -4.69
N SER A 75 13.71 9.47 -3.59
CA SER A 75 14.61 10.37 -2.86
C SER A 75 15.86 9.66 -2.32
N ILE A 76 15.76 8.36 -2.00
CA ILE A 76 16.91 7.53 -1.58
C ILE A 76 17.95 7.49 -2.70
N TRP A 77 17.51 7.13 -3.91
CA TRP A 77 18.38 7.07 -5.08
C TRP A 77 18.91 8.45 -5.46
N ALA A 78 18.06 9.48 -5.43
CA ALA A 78 18.44 10.85 -5.74
C ALA A 78 19.55 11.39 -4.82
N ARG A 79 19.55 11.02 -3.53
CA ARG A 79 20.67 11.32 -2.61
C ARG A 79 21.93 10.54 -2.94
N TRP A 80 21.82 9.26 -3.31
CA TRP A 80 22.99 8.46 -3.70
C TRP A 80 23.70 9.04 -4.94
N VAL A 81 22.94 9.58 -5.90
CA VAL A 81 23.49 10.28 -7.07
C VAL A 81 23.71 11.78 -6.85
N LYS A 82 23.54 12.29 -5.63
CA LYS A 82 23.77 13.69 -5.21
C LYS A 82 22.98 14.74 -6.01
N VAL A 83 21.79 14.39 -6.49
CA VAL A 83 20.86 15.34 -7.14
C VAL A 83 20.19 16.24 -6.09
N ILE A 84 19.95 15.70 -4.90
CA ILE A 84 19.41 16.40 -3.73
C ILE A 84 20.30 16.11 -2.53
N GLN A 85 20.37 17.04 -1.57
CA GLN A 85 21.18 16.90 -0.34
C GLN A 85 20.48 16.05 0.73
#